data_AF-A0A0F9A314-F1
#
_entry.id   AF-A0A0F9A314-F1
#
_cell.length_a   1.000
_cell.length_b   1.000
_cell.length_c   1.000
_cell.angle_alpha   90.00
_cell.angle_beta   90.00
_cell.angle_gamma   90.00
#
_symmetry.space_group_name_H-M   'P 1'
#
loop_
_entity.id
_entity.type
_entity.pdbx_description
1 polymer ?
#
loop_
_entity_poly.entity_id
_entity_poly.type
_entity_poly.pdbx_seq_one_letter_code
_entity_poly.pdbx_strand_id
1 'polypeptide(L)'
;MAGTEADSTLVAFEFGLTPGGSVAPRGGESDGGSGEAWPRTVRAALGRSWPEGLLVLGGMKPPSGAHASVTFWQAFAGRYVTHLCHIPESMDLAGDPISPPTEGELASIVLSAPPMVGAEYLTIDVLRGIWGQLDAEARRLAARAGGLAALLAEIAPAYSRVGRVWFRLAENKADEAYPFAFLATYAAGLSPGGKVRQLPLG
;
A
#
# COMPACT_ATOMS: atom_id res chain seq x y z
N MET A 1 10.40 -46.51 20.55
CA MET A 1 11.33 -46.01 19.53
C MET A 1 10.51 -45.10 18.63
N ALA A 2 10.44 -43.79 18.93
CA ALA A 2 11.37 -42.76 18.43
C ALA A 2 11.50 -42.90 16.91
N GLY A 3 11.02 -42.01 16.06
CA GLY A 3 10.70 -40.59 16.20
C GLY A 3 11.18 -39.90 14.92
N THR A 4 10.61 -38.72 14.63
CA THR A 4 11.01 -37.73 13.60
C THR A 4 10.03 -37.62 12.42
N GLU A 5 8.81 -37.14 12.70
CA GLU A 5 8.13 -36.23 11.79
C GLU A 5 8.94 -34.94 11.75
N ALA A 6 9.74 -34.77 10.70
CA ALA A 6 10.33 -33.49 10.36
C ALA A 6 9.25 -32.63 9.69
N ASP A 7 8.32 -32.10 10.47
CA ASP A 7 7.50 -30.96 10.05
C ASP A 7 8.42 -29.73 10.01
N SER A 8 9.10 -29.55 8.87
CA SER A 8 9.83 -28.31 8.58
C SER A 8 8.82 -27.21 8.29
N THR A 9 8.23 -26.67 9.36
CA THR A 9 7.44 -25.44 9.33
C THR A 9 8.40 -24.29 9.03
N LEU A 10 8.65 -24.03 7.74
CA LEU A 10 9.13 -22.72 7.29
C LEU A 10 8.10 -21.72 7.78
N VAL A 11 8.45 -21.00 8.85
CA VAL A 11 7.52 -20.07 9.48
C VAL A 11 7.23 -18.97 8.46
N ALA A 12 6.03 -18.99 7.89
CA ALA A 12 5.63 -18.01 6.88
C ALA A 12 5.77 -16.59 7.46
N PHE A 13 6.13 -15.63 6.62
CA PHE A 13 6.10 -14.22 7.00
C PHE A 13 4.63 -13.78 7.11
N GLU A 14 4.24 -13.37 8.30
CA GLU A 14 2.87 -13.00 8.64
C GLU A 14 2.84 -11.65 9.34
N PHE A 15 1.65 -11.06 9.43
CA PHE A 15 1.38 -9.93 10.30
C PHE A 15 0.30 -10.28 11.31
N GLY A 16 0.44 -9.73 12.51
CA GLY A 16 -0.58 -9.76 13.55
C GLY A 16 -0.89 -8.35 14.06
N LEU A 17 -2.10 -8.18 14.58
CA LEU A 17 -2.55 -6.96 15.24
C LEU A 17 -2.34 -7.10 16.75
N THR A 18 -1.75 -6.09 17.37
CA THR A 18 -1.61 -6.03 18.83
C THR A 18 -2.83 -5.37 19.46
N PRO A 19 -3.14 -5.62 20.75
CA PRO A 19 -4.23 -4.93 21.45
C PRO A 19 -4.07 -3.40 21.46
N GLY A 20 -2.84 -2.90 21.34
CA GLY A 20 -2.54 -1.47 21.23
C GLY A 20 -2.74 -0.87 19.83
N GLY A 21 -3.28 -1.63 18.87
CA GLY A 21 -3.53 -1.15 17.50
C GLY A 21 -2.27 -1.04 16.62
N SER A 22 -1.16 -1.66 17.03
CA SER A 22 0.06 -1.73 16.21
C SER A 22 0.11 -3.04 15.43
N VAL A 23 0.52 -2.98 14.17
CA VAL A 23 0.67 -4.15 13.29
C VAL A 23 2.12 -4.60 13.33
N ALA A 24 2.35 -5.85 13.73
CA ALA A 24 3.70 -6.39 13.91
C ALA A 24 3.94 -7.60 13.00
N PRO A 25 5.15 -7.74 12.43
CA PRO A 25 5.52 -8.95 11.71
C PRO A 25 5.60 -10.11 12.70
N ARG A 26 5.15 -11.28 12.25
CA ARG A 26 5.25 -12.56 12.96
C ARG A 26 5.86 -13.59 12.01
N GLY A 27 6.65 -14.49 12.59
CA GLY A 27 7.25 -15.57 11.82
C GLY A 27 8.37 -15.15 10.88
N GLY A 28 8.97 -16.16 10.21
CA GLY A 28 10.11 -16.05 9.31
C GLY A 28 11.41 -15.68 10.01
N GLU A 29 12.03 -16.60 10.76
CA GLU A 29 13.45 -16.42 11.07
C GLU A 29 14.25 -16.41 9.76
N SER A 30 15.18 -15.47 9.68
CA SER A 30 16.11 -15.33 8.57
C SER A 30 17.09 -16.49 8.61
N ASP A 31 16.75 -17.62 8.00
CA ASP A 31 17.81 -18.49 7.50
C ASP A 31 18.55 -17.70 6.42
N GLY A 32 19.81 -17.37 6.71
CA GLY A 32 20.68 -16.47 5.97
C GLY A 32 21.10 -16.99 4.58
N GLY A 33 20.14 -17.48 3.78
CA GLY A 33 20.34 -17.94 2.42
C GLY A 33 19.42 -17.19 1.46
N SER A 34 20.02 -16.32 0.62
CA SER A 34 19.41 -15.74 -0.58
C SER A 34 17.96 -15.22 -0.44
N GLY A 35 17.68 -14.48 0.64
CA GLY A 35 16.35 -13.96 0.92
C GLY A 35 15.84 -13.04 -0.19
N GLU A 36 14.61 -13.30 -0.65
CA GLU A 36 13.90 -12.48 -1.63
C GLU A 36 14.00 -10.98 -1.27
N ALA A 37 14.11 -10.11 -2.28
CA ALA A 37 14.28 -8.67 -2.06
C ALA A 37 13.10 -8.05 -1.27
N TRP A 38 11.90 -8.64 -1.37
CA TRP A 38 10.68 -8.11 -0.77
C TRP A 38 10.64 -8.25 0.76
N PRO A 39 10.76 -9.45 1.39
CA PRO A 39 10.70 -9.57 2.85
C PRO A 39 11.79 -8.76 3.55
N ARG A 40 13.00 -8.69 2.96
CA ARG A 40 14.12 -7.93 3.54
C ARG A 40 13.84 -6.43 3.60
N THR A 41 13.26 -5.86 2.54
CA THR A 41 12.93 -4.43 2.47
C THR A 41 11.85 -4.08 3.49
N VAL A 42 10.78 -4.90 3.54
CA VAL A 42 9.68 -4.72 4.50
C VAL A 42 10.18 -4.86 5.95
N ARG A 43 11.02 -5.86 6.25
CA ARG A 43 11.62 -6.02 7.59
C ARG A 43 12.51 -4.86 8.00
N ALA A 44 13.35 -4.36 7.09
CA ALA A 44 14.21 -3.21 7.38
C ALA A 44 13.37 -1.96 7.74
N ALA A 45 12.27 -1.73 7.02
CA ALA A 45 11.34 -0.64 7.32
C ALA A 45 10.60 -0.85 8.65
N LEU A 46 10.14 -2.07 8.93
CA LEU A 46 9.51 -2.43 10.21
C LEU A 46 10.45 -2.26 11.41
N GLY A 47 11.77 -2.45 11.20
CA GLY A 47 12.78 -2.21 12.23
C GLY A 47 12.96 -0.72 12.59
N ARG A 48 12.50 0.20 11.74
CA ARG A 48 12.52 1.65 11.99
C ARG A 48 11.23 2.11 12.68
N SER A 49 10.08 1.71 12.13
CA SER A 49 8.78 1.86 12.78
C SER A 49 7.75 0.94 12.12
N TRP A 50 6.74 0.51 12.88
CA TRP A 50 5.69 -0.33 12.31
C TRP A 50 4.84 0.39 11.23
N PRO A 51 4.52 1.70 11.33
CA PRO A 51 3.80 2.40 10.27
C PRO A 51 4.66 2.57 9.01
N GLU A 52 5.96 2.85 9.15
CA GLU A 52 6.88 2.92 8.00
C GLU A 52 6.95 1.58 7.26
N GLY A 53 6.99 0.46 8.01
CA GLY A 53 6.91 -0.87 7.43
C GLY A 53 5.63 -1.14 6.63
N LEU A 54 4.47 -0.68 7.12
CA LEU A 54 3.21 -0.77 6.37
C LEU A 54 3.19 0.14 5.14
N LEU A 55 3.75 1.34 5.21
CA LEU A 55 3.84 2.24 4.05
C LEU A 55 4.64 1.59 2.91
N VAL A 56 5.80 1.01 3.25
CA VAL A 56 6.62 0.23 2.30
C VAL A 56 5.86 -1.00 1.81
N LEU A 57 5.17 -1.72 2.70
CA LEU A 57 4.35 -2.87 2.34
C LEU A 57 3.30 -2.50 1.30
N GLY A 58 2.56 -1.41 1.50
CA GLY A 58 1.50 -0.93 0.60
C GLY A 58 2.01 -0.49 -0.78
N GLY A 59 3.26 -0.01 -0.85
CA GLY A 59 3.90 0.40 -2.11
C GLY A 59 4.50 -0.75 -2.92
N MET A 60 4.57 -1.96 -2.33
CA MET A 60 5.20 -3.14 -2.94
C MET A 60 4.18 -4.24 -3.26
N LYS A 61 4.43 -5.00 -4.31
CA LYS A 61 3.66 -6.21 -4.63
C LYS A 61 4.19 -7.39 -3.81
N PRO A 62 3.35 -8.06 -3.01
CA PRO A 62 3.79 -9.24 -2.25
C PRO A 62 4.12 -10.41 -3.20
N PRO A 63 5.00 -11.33 -2.78
CA PRO A 63 5.34 -12.50 -3.58
C PRO A 63 4.12 -13.42 -3.79
N SER A 64 4.14 -14.20 -4.87
CA SER A 64 3.11 -15.20 -5.13
C SER A 64 3.09 -16.23 -3.99
N GLY A 65 1.92 -16.43 -3.37
CA GLY A 65 1.80 -17.32 -2.21
C GLY A 65 2.08 -16.66 -0.85
N ALA A 66 2.16 -15.33 -0.79
CA ALA A 66 2.22 -14.61 0.49
C ALA A 66 1.02 -14.95 1.38
N HIS A 67 1.25 -14.97 2.70
CA HIS A 67 0.21 -15.27 3.67
C HIS A 67 -0.97 -14.29 3.58
N ALA A 68 -2.18 -14.75 3.93
CA ALA A 68 -3.40 -13.95 3.80
C ALA A 68 -3.32 -12.63 4.61
N SER A 69 -2.71 -12.66 5.80
CA SER A 69 -2.49 -11.45 6.61
C SER A 69 -1.57 -10.44 5.92
N VAL A 70 -0.53 -10.88 5.22
CA VAL A 70 0.34 -10.00 4.41
C VAL A 70 -0.47 -9.32 3.32
N THR A 71 -1.26 -10.09 2.57
CA THR A 71 -2.07 -9.57 1.47
C THR A 71 -3.14 -8.58 1.99
N PHE A 72 -3.75 -8.88 3.14
CA PHE A 72 -4.71 -7.99 3.80
C PHE A 72 -4.10 -6.64 4.18
N TRP A 73 -2.97 -6.64 4.91
CA TRP A 73 -2.31 -5.40 5.33
C TRP A 73 -1.70 -4.63 4.15
N GLN A 74 -1.20 -5.34 3.13
CA GLN A 74 -0.74 -4.72 1.90
C GLN A 74 -1.88 -4.02 1.16
N ALA A 75 -3.06 -4.63 1.08
CA ALA A 75 -4.23 -4.02 0.46
C ALA A 75 -4.71 -2.78 1.25
N PHE A 76 -4.71 -2.86 2.58
CA PHE A 76 -5.07 -1.72 3.43
C PHE A 76 -4.08 -0.55 3.28
N ALA A 77 -2.77 -0.81 3.44
CA ALA A 77 -1.75 0.22 3.27
C ALA A 77 -1.67 0.74 1.82
N GLY A 78 -1.92 -0.11 0.83
CA GLY A 78 -1.97 0.26 -0.58
C GLY A 78 -3.09 1.26 -0.88
N ARG A 79 -4.21 1.22 -0.14
CA ARG A 79 -5.25 2.28 -0.21
C ARG A 79 -4.71 3.60 0.31
N TYR A 80 -4.04 3.60 1.44
CA TYR A 80 -3.39 4.81 1.98
C TYR A 80 -2.37 5.40 0.99
N VAL A 81 -1.47 4.58 0.45
CA VAL A 81 -0.50 4.99 -0.59
C VAL A 81 -1.22 5.52 -1.82
N THR A 82 -2.35 4.93 -2.21
CA THR A 82 -3.16 5.44 -3.33
C THR A 82 -3.71 6.84 -3.03
N HIS A 83 -4.24 7.09 -1.83
CA HIS A 83 -4.67 8.44 -1.44
C HIS A 83 -3.49 9.43 -1.46
N LEU A 84 -2.33 8.99 -0.98
CA LEU A 84 -1.10 9.78 -0.98
C LEU A 84 -0.68 10.21 -2.39
N CYS A 85 -0.81 9.32 -3.39
CA CYS A 85 -0.51 9.63 -4.80
C CYS A 85 -1.49 10.60 -5.47
N HIS A 86 -2.67 10.83 -4.90
CA HIS A 86 -3.63 11.80 -5.42
C HIS A 86 -3.40 13.21 -4.87
N ILE A 87 -2.47 13.39 -3.93
CA ILE A 87 -2.07 14.70 -3.43
C ILE A 87 -1.19 15.38 -4.50
N PRO A 88 -1.54 16.60 -4.95
CA PRO A 88 -0.70 17.33 -5.91
C PRO A 88 0.70 17.58 -5.35
N GLU A 89 1.75 17.45 -6.18
CA GLU A 89 3.14 17.74 -5.77
C GLU A 89 3.33 19.19 -5.29
N SER A 90 2.46 20.11 -5.71
CA SER A 90 2.44 21.52 -5.28
C SER A 90 1.84 21.73 -3.89
N MET A 91 1.21 20.70 -3.31
CA MET A 91 0.61 20.76 -1.99
C MET A 91 1.57 20.16 -0.96
N ASP A 92 1.98 20.97 0.00
CA ASP A 92 2.75 20.47 1.14
C ASP A 92 1.90 19.51 1.98
N LEU A 93 2.50 18.39 2.38
CA LEU A 93 1.96 17.49 3.41
C LEU A 93 1.92 18.14 4.81
N ALA A 94 2.10 19.46 4.90
CA ALA A 94 1.85 20.26 6.11
C ALA A 94 0.37 20.69 6.24
N GLY A 95 -0.47 20.44 5.21
CA GLY A 95 -1.91 20.71 5.24
C GLY A 95 -2.72 19.72 6.09
N ASP A 96 -4.01 19.59 5.81
CA ASP A 96 -4.91 18.73 6.59
C ASP A 96 -4.56 17.22 6.49
N PRO A 97 -4.80 16.42 7.55
CA PRO A 97 -4.70 14.96 7.55
C PRO A 97 -5.43 14.32 6.35
N ILE A 98 -4.86 13.26 5.77
CA ILE A 98 -5.57 12.50 4.75
C ILE A 98 -6.77 11.81 5.42
N SER A 99 -7.97 12.20 5.00
CA SER A 99 -9.21 11.59 5.49
C SER A 99 -9.19 10.08 5.27
N PRO A 100 -9.53 9.28 6.31
CA PRO A 100 -9.67 7.83 6.16
C PRO A 100 -10.81 7.46 5.19
N PRO A 101 -10.84 6.21 4.71
CA PRO A 101 -11.97 5.68 3.96
C PRO A 101 -13.29 5.87 4.71
N THR A 102 -14.39 5.85 3.97
CA THR A 102 -15.73 5.97 4.54
C THR A 102 -16.00 4.84 5.52
N GLU A 103 -16.95 5.05 6.44
CA GLU A 103 -17.30 4.03 7.43
C GLU A 103 -17.74 2.71 6.78
N GLY A 104 -18.51 2.77 5.68
CA GLY A 104 -18.92 1.58 4.94
C GLY A 104 -17.76 0.83 4.27
N GLU A 105 -16.75 1.53 3.79
CA GLU A 105 -15.53 0.91 3.27
C GLU A 105 -14.72 0.26 4.39
N LEU A 106 -14.57 0.93 5.54
CA LEU A 106 -13.88 0.36 6.70
C LEU A 106 -14.61 -0.86 7.25
N ALA A 107 -15.95 -0.83 7.31
CA ALA A 107 -16.75 -1.99 7.71
C ALA A 107 -16.53 -3.18 6.76
N SER A 108 -16.48 -2.91 5.45
CA SER A 108 -16.18 -3.94 4.44
C SER A 108 -14.77 -4.52 4.62
N ILE A 109 -13.79 -3.69 4.97
CA ILE A 109 -12.42 -4.13 5.24
C ILE A 109 -12.40 -5.05 6.47
N VAL A 110 -13.05 -4.67 7.57
CA VAL A 110 -13.16 -5.49 8.78
C VAL A 110 -13.78 -6.86 8.47
N LEU A 111 -14.87 -6.89 7.69
CA LEU A 111 -15.53 -8.14 7.31
C LEU A 111 -14.70 -9.03 6.37
N SER A 112 -13.76 -8.45 5.62
CA SER A 112 -12.86 -9.17 4.72
C SER A 112 -11.58 -9.70 5.38
N ALA A 113 -11.41 -9.44 6.69
CA ALA A 113 -10.20 -9.81 7.39
C ALA A 113 -10.00 -11.34 7.42
N PRO A 114 -8.85 -11.86 6.99
CA PRO A 114 -8.55 -13.28 7.09
C PRO A 114 -8.35 -13.68 8.55
N PRO A 115 -8.45 -14.98 8.88
CA PRO A 115 -8.00 -15.48 10.17
C PRO A 115 -6.53 -15.12 10.38
N MET A 116 -6.26 -14.24 11.35
CA MET A 116 -4.93 -13.77 11.69
C MET A 116 -4.84 -13.45 13.18
N VAL A 117 -3.63 -13.46 13.71
CA VAL A 117 -3.40 -13.14 15.13
C VAL A 117 -3.85 -11.70 15.40
N GLY A 118 -4.75 -11.53 16.37
CA GLY A 118 -5.29 -10.23 16.75
C GLY A 118 -6.42 -9.72 15.86
N ALA A 119 -6.97 -10.56 14.96
CA ALA A 119 -8.14 -10.21 14.15
C ALA A 119 -9.36 -9.82 15.03
N GLU A 120 -9.45 -10.35 16.24
CA GLU A 120 -10.48 -10.01 17.23
C GLU A 120 -10.44 -8.55 17.69
N TYR A 121 -9.28 -7.88 17.57
CA TYR A 121 -9.13 -6.47 17.89
C TYR A 121 -9.42 -5.55 16.71
N LEU A 122 -9.69 -6.12 15.52
CA LEU A 122 -9.90 -5.35 14.31
C LEU A 122 -11.30 -4.74 14.31
N THR A 123 -11.36 -3.44 14.58
CA THR A 123 -12.59 -2.64 14.50
C THR A 123 -12.41 -1.47 13.54
N ILE A 124 -13.52 -0.81 13.19
CA ILE A 124 -13.49 0.42 12.38
C ILE A 124 -12.61 1.48 13.05
N ASP A 125 -12.75 1.66 14.36
CA ASP A 125 -11.96 2.65 15.11
C ASP A 125 -10.47 2.33 15.12
N VAL A 126 -10.11 1.04 15.23
CA VAL A 126 -8.72 0.61 15.13
C VAL A 126 -8.17 0.87 13.74
N LEU A 127 -8.92 0.58 12.67
CA LEU A 127 -8.49 0.92 11.31
C LEU A 127 -8.33 2.42 11.09
N ARG A 128 -9.21 3.27 11.66
CA ARG A 128 -9.04 4.73 11.63
C ARG A 128 -7.79 5.17 12.39
N GLY A 129 -7.53 4.57 13.55
CA GLY A 129 -6.32 4.84 14.34
C GLY A 129 -5.04 4.44 13.61
N ILE A 130 -5.05 3.28 12.95
CA ILE A 130 -3.93 2.83 12.10
C ILE A 130 -3.74 3.81 10.93
N TRP A 131 -4.82 4.22 10.26
CA TRP A 131 -4.77 5.19 9.17
C TRP A 131 -4.12 6.52 9.60
N GLY A 132 -4.52 7.06 10.76
CA GLY A 132 -3.92 8.29 11.30
C GLY A 132 -2.43 8.13 11.62
N GLN A 133 -1.99 6.96 12.06
CA GLN A 133 -0.56 6.69 12.31
C GLN A 133 0.24 6.54 11.01
N LEU A 134 -0.36 5.99 9.95
CA LEU A 134 0.23 5.99 8.61
C LEU A 134 0.37 7.43 8.08
N ASP A 135 -0.64 8.28 8.28
CA ASP A 135 -0.60 9.70 7.90
C ASP A 135 0.50 10.48 8.63
N ALA A 136 0.58 10.33 9.95
CA ALA A 136 1.63 10.97 10.75
C ALA A 136 3.04 10.53 10.33
N GLU A 137 3.26 9.23 10.11
CA GLU A 137 4.59 8.74 9.72
C GLU A 137 4.93 9.12 8.28
N ALA A 138 3.97 9.11 7.35
CA ALA A 138 4.18 9.57 5.98
C ALA A 138 4.59 11.05 5.94
N ARG A 139 3.96 11.92 6.74
CA ARG A 139 4.36 13.33 6.86
C ARG A 139 5.78 13.49 7.39
N ARG A 140 6.13 12.72 8.42
CA ARG A 140 7.48 12.71 8.99
C ARG A 140 8.52 12.24 7.98
N LEU A 141 8.21 11.21 7.19
CA LEU A 141 9.06 10.70 6.13
C LEU A 141 9.19 11.70 4.97
N ALA A 142 8.11 12.33 4.54
CA ALA A 142 8.17 13.34 3.49
C ALA A 142 9.02 14.55 3.89
N ALA A 143 8.87 15.01 5.14
CA ALA A 143 9.71 16.09 5.68
C ALA A 143 11.20 15.72 5.69
N ARG A 144 11.54 14.46 6.02
CA ARG A 144 12.94 13.98 6.02
C ARG A 144 13.51 13.80 4.61
N ALA A 145 12.68 13.38 3.66
CA ALA A 145 13.08 13.07 2.28
C ALA A 145 13.15 14.32 1.38
N GLY A 146 12.66 15.46 1.84
CA GLY A 146 12.61 16.70 1.05
C GLY A 146 11.36 16.85 0.18
N GLY A 147 10.27 16.16 0.55
CA GLY A 147 8.96 16.30 -0.09
C GLY A 147 8.25 14.98 -0.36
N LEU A 148 6.98 15.07 -0.77
CA LEU A 148 6.12 13.92 -1.06
C LEU A 148 6.64 13.08 -2.24
N ALA A 149 7.15 13.72 -3.30
CA ALA A 149 7.66 13.02 -4.47
C ALA A 149 8.88 12.14 -4.14
N ALA A 150 9.79 12.64 -3.28
CA ALA A 150 10.96 11.90 -2.81
C ALA A 150 10.54 10.69 -1.95
N LEU A 151 9.56 10.88 -1.05
CA LEU A 151 8.98 9.79 -0.28
C LEU A 151 8.39 8.71 -1.19
N LEU A 152 7.52 9.06 -2.13
CA LEU A 152 6.88 8.10 -3.03
C LEU A 152 7.88 7.33 -3.89
N ALA A 153 8.98 7.97 -4.31
CA ALA A 153 10.05 7.30 -5.02
C ALA A 153 10.75 6.22 -4.17
N GLU A 154 10.82 6.41 -2.85
CA GLU A 154 11.43 5.46 -1.91
C GLU A 154 10.46 4.31 -1.56
N ILE A 155 9.23 4.60 -1.16
CA ILE A 155 8.31 3.59 -0.61
C ILE A 155 7.44 2.90 -1.67
N ALA A 156 7.19 3.56 -2.79
CA ALA A 156 6.23 3.11 -3.79
C ALA A 156 6.66 3.49 -5.23
N PRO A 157 7.85 3.05 -5.70
CA PRO A 157 8.37 3.43 -7.02
C PRO A 157 7.43 3.07 -8.19
N ALA A 158 6.67 1.97 -8.06
CA ALA A 158 5.63 1.58 -9.02
C ALA A 158 4.44 2.56 -9.08
N TYR A 159 4.18 3.28 -7.99
CA TYR A 159 3.09 4.25 -7.87
C TYR A 159 3.47 5.67 -8.32
N SER A 160 4.74 5.97 -8.58
CA SER A 160 5.21 7.27 -9.12
C SER A 160 4.51 7.73 -10.42
N ARG A 161 3.78 6.83 -11.09
CA ARG A 161 3.02 7.07 -12.33
C ARG A 161 1.51 7.23 -12.10
N VAL A 162 1.01 6.97 -10.89
CA VAL A 162 -0.39 7.16 -10.47
C VAL A 162 -0.65 8.65 -10.20
N GLY A 163 -1.84 9.16 -10.49
CA GLY A 163 -2.20 10.58 -10.35
C GLY A 163 -1.83 11.47 -11.55
N ARG A 164 -1.10 10.95 -12.54
CA ARG A 164 -0.78 11.70 -13.78
C ARG A 164 -1.95 11.67 -14.76
N VAL A 165 -2.18 12.81 -15.43
CA VAL A 165 -3.13 12.96 -16.54
C VAL A 165 -2.36 13.01 -17.85
N TRP A 166 -2.75 12.17 -18.81
CA TRP A 166 -2.29 12.22 -20.19
C TRP A 166 -3.36 12.89 -21.05
N PHE A 167 -2.99 13.99 -21.70
CA PHE A 167 -3.76 14.58 -22.79
C PHE A 167 -3.28 13.97 -24.10
N ARG A 168 -4.16 13.23 -24.77
CA ARG A 168 -3.90 12.64 -26.08
C ARG A 168 -4.71 13.40 -27.12
N LEU A 169 -4.04 13.79 -28.19
CA LEU A 169 -4.70 14.30 -29.39
C LEU A 169 -5.03 13.09 -30.28
N ALA A 170 -6.31 12.85 -30.53
CA ALA A 170 -6.80 11.80 -31.41
C ALA A 170 -7.29 12.42 -32.72
N GLU A 171 -6.93 11.83 -33.85
CA GLU A 171 -7.44 12.27 -35.15
C GLU A 171 -8.90 11.81 -35.31
N ASN A 172 -9.80 12.75 -35.60
CA ASN A 172 -11.21 12.51 -35.85
C ASN A 172 -11.48 12.57 -37.36
N LYS A 173 -11.35 11.43 -38.04
CA LYS A 173 -11.59 11.32 -39.49
C LYS A 173 -13.07 11.47 -39.89
N ALA A 174 -13.98 11.55 -38.93
CA ALA A 174 -15.41 11.70 -39.18
C ALA A 174 -15.86 13.17 -39.23
N ASP A 175 -15.02 14.12 -38.84
CA ASP A 175 -15.32 15.55 -38.84
C ASP A 175 -14.16 16.34 -39.46
N GLU A 176 -14.33 16.77 -40.72
CA GLU A 176 -13.34 17.58 -41.44
C GLU A 176 -13.18 18.99 -40.85
N ALA A 177 -14.20 19.52 -40.16
CA ALA A 177 -14.12 20.83 -39.52
C ALA A 177 -13.36 20.76 -38.18
N TYR A 178 -13.43 19.60 -37.50
CA TYR A 178 -12.69 19.31 -36.26
C TYR A 178 -11.88 18.00 -36.38
N PRO A 179 -10.77 18.01 -37.14
CA PRO A 179 -10.01 16.80 -37.49
C PRO A 179 -9.25 16.20 -36.29
N PHE A 180 -9.27 16.85 -35.13
CA PHE A 180 -8.66 16.36 -33.91
C PHE A 180 -9.60 16.52 -32.71
N ALA A 181 -9.59 15.53 -31.83
CA ALA A 181 -10.29 15.52 -30.56
C ALA A 181 -9.28 15.34 -29.42
N PHE A 182 -9.53 15.98 -28.28
CA PHE A 182 -8.75 15.78 -27.07
C PHE A 182 -9.37 14.64 -26.24
N LEU A 183 -8.55 13.64 -25.92
CA LEU A 183 -8.87 12.61 -24.96
C LEU A 183 -7.94 12.78 -23.75
N ALA A 184 -8.50 13.08 -22.59
CA ALA A 184 -7.77 13.04 -21.35
C ALA A 184 -7.94 11.65 -20.69
N THR A 185 -6.86 11.06 -20.20
CA THR A 185 -6.88 9.84 -19.39
C THR A 185 -6.05 10.05 -18.14
N TYR A 186 -6.47 9.55 -16.99
CA TYR A 186 -5.70 9.64 -15.74
C TYR A 186 -5.36 8.26 -15.18
N ALA A 187 -4.21 8.16 -14.53
CA ALA A 187 -3.82 6.97 -13.80
C ALA A 187 -4.51 6.94 -12.42
N ALA A 188 -5.62 6.21 -12.32
CA ALA A 188 -6.44 6.14 -11.11
C ALA A 188 -5.83 5.29 -9.97
N GLY A 189 -4.84 4.45 -10.25
CA GLY A 189 -4.23 3.56 -9.27
C GLY A 189 -3.48 2.40 -9.90
N LEU A 190 -3.06 1.43 -9.08
CA LEU A 190 -2.56 0.14 -9.56
C LEU A 190 -3.67 -0.92 -9.54
N SER A 191 -3.67 -1.82 -10.52
CA SER A 191 -4.45 -3.04 -10.49
C SER A 191 -3.86 -4.05 -9.49
N PRO A 192 -4.59 -5.11 -9.11
CA PRO A 192 -4.05 -6.20 -8.27
C PRO A 192 -2.77 -6.84 -8.86
N GLY A 193 -2.55 -6.69 -10.17
CA GLY A 193 -1.33 -7.14 -10.84
C GLY A 193 -0.12 -6.21 -10.74
N GLY A 194 -0.27 -5.00 -10.20
CA GLY A 194 0.76 -3.96 -10.14
C GLY A 194 0.88 -3.10 -11.41
N LYS A 195 -0.10 -3.19 -12.33
CA LYS A 195 -0.14 -2.34 -13.55
C LYS A 195 -0.94 -1.07 -13.28
N VAL A 196 -0.47 0.06 -13.79
CA VAL A 196 -1.19 1.34 -13.71
C VAL A 196 -2.53 1.22 -14.47
N ARG A 197 -3.64 1.53 -13.77
CA ARG A 197 -5.00 1.56 -14.32
C ARG A 197 -5.28 2.96 -14.85
N GLN A 198 -5.45 3.07 -16.17
CA GLN A 198 -5.83 4.31 -16.85
C GLN A 198 -7.36 4.37 -16.99
N LEU A 199 -7.95 5.51 -16.66
CA LEU A 199 -9.38 5.78 -16.86
C LEU A 199 -9.54 7.04 -17.71
N PRO A 200 -10.57 7.13 -18.57
CA PRO A 200 -10.90 8.36 -19.27
C PRO A 200 -11.28 9.45 -18.26
N LEU A 201 -10.80 10.66 -18.53
CA LEU A 201 -11.25 11.89 -17.90
C LEU A 201 -12.40 12.40 -18.77
N GLY A 202 -13.62 12.35 -18.26
CA GLY A 202 -14.85 12.72 -18.96
C GLY A 202 -15.74 13.60 -18.11
#